data_AF-A0A059KHE7-F1
#
_entry.id   AF-A0A059KHE7-F1
#
_cell.length_a   1.000
_cell.length_b   1.000
_cell.length_c   1.000
_cell.angle_alpha   90.00
_cell.angle_beta   90.00
_cell.angle_gamma   90.00
#
_symmetry.space_group_name_H-M   'P 1'
#
loop_
_entity.id
_entity.type
_entity.pdbx_description
1 polymer ?
#
loop_
_entity_poly.entity_id
_entity_poly.type
_entity_poly.pdbx_seq_one_letter_code
_entity_poly.pdbx_strand_id
1 'polypeptide(L)'
;MRSPIHIVDVDRLETWTRWRAGLCDRCAANCCTMPVEVRLPDLVRLGLVDPFEAEHEEPRLIARRLVKARQVERYNQKNGIFTMARRANGDCQFLDTNTRRCTVYENRPNTCRKHPQVGPKPGHCPYGARRTESKDSHFRKS
;
A
#
# COMPACT_ATOMS: atom_id res chain seq x y z
N MET A 1 -20.71 9.84 25.01
CA MET A 1 -19.81 8.66 25.02
C MET A 1 -18.68 8.91 24.04
N ARG A 2 -17.43 9.02 24.51
CA ARG A 2 -16.26 9.10 23.62
C ARG A 2 -16.18 7.75 22.90
N SER A 3 -16.27 7.74 21.57
CA SER A 3 -15.93 6.54 20.81
C SER A 3 -14.53 6.11 21.25
N PRO A 4 -14.32 4.83 21.58
CA PRO A 4 -12.99 4.35 21.91
C PRO A 4 -12.08 4.70 20.74
N ILE A 5 -10.92 5.31 21.05
CA ILE A 5 -9.89 5.53 20.04
C ILE A 5 -9.47 4.13 19.59
N HIS A 6 -10.06 3.64 18.51
CA HIS A 6 -9.64 2.39 17.87
C HIS A 6 -8.29 2.67 17.23
N ILE A 7 -7.23 2.40 17.98
CA ILE A 7 -5.86 2.40 17.48
C ILE A 7 -5.73 1.14 16.62
N VAL A 8 -5.47 1.33 15.33
CA VAL A 8 -5.17 0.22 14.43
C VAL A 8 -3.67 0.01 14.38
N ASP A 9 -3.27 -1.25 14.54
CA ASP A 9 -1.91 -1.72 14.43
C ASP A 9 -1.82 -2.66 13.22
N VAL A 10 -0.98 -2.28 12.25
CA VAL A 10 -0.86 -3.00 10.97
C VAL A 10 -0.32 -4.42 11.15
N ASP A 11 0.44 -4.67 12.21
CA ASP A 11 1.06 -5.96 12.50
C ASP A 11 0.17 -6.85 13.39
N ARG A 12 -0.90 -6.30 13.96
CA ARG A 12 -1.88 -7.02 14.79
C ARG A 12 -3.22 -7.19 14.07
N LEU A 13 -3.37 -8.34 13.42
CA LEU A 13 -4.52 -8.67 12.56
C LEU A 13 -5.88 -8.61 13.28
N GLU A 14 -5.93 -8.80 14.59
CA GLU A 14 -7.13 -8.65 15.40
C GLU A 14 -7.64 -7.20 15.47
N THR A 15 -6.76 -6.21 15.27
CA THR A 15 -7.14 -4.79 15.25
C THR A 15 -7.72 -4.34 13.90
N TRP A 16 -7.63 -5.19 12.87
CA TRP A 16 -8.09 -4.86 11.53
C TRP A 16 -9.61 -4.87 11.46
N THR A 17 -10.15 -3.85 10.78
CA THR A 17 -11.59 -3.66 10.61
C THR A 17 -12.10 -4.51 9.45
N ARG A 18 -13.27 -5.14 9.62
CA ARG A 18 -13.97 -5.82 8.52
C ARG A 18 -14.23 -4.82 7.39
N TRP A 19 -13.84 -5.18 6.17
CA TRP A 19 -13.95 -4.26 5.06
C TRP A 19 -15.40 -4.00 4.66
N ARG A 20 -15.63 -2.77 4.20
CA ARG A 20 -16.86 -2.32 3.54
C ARG A 20 -16.50 -1.21 2.55
N ALA A 21 -17.37 -1.01 1.55
CA ALA A 21 -17.19 0.07 0.58
C ALA A 21 -17.09 1.44 1.28
N GLY A 22 -16.27 2.34 0.73
CA GLY A 22 -16.07 3.70 1.23
C GLY A 22 -15.04 3.86 2.36
N LEU A 23 -14.43 2.78 2.88
CA LEU A 23 -13.39 2.90 3.91
C LEU A 23 -12.18 3.72 3.42
N CYS A 24 -11.77 3.55 2.17
CA CYS A 24 -10.59 4.24 1.63
C CYS A 24 -10.76 5.77 1.53
N ASP A 25 -11.99 6.28 1.49
CA ASP A 25 -12.25 7.71 1.25
C ASP A 25 -11.79 8.60 2.41
N ARG A 26 -11.74 8.02 3.61
CA ARG A 26 -11.45 8.68 4.89
C ARG A 26 -10.27 8.04 5.64
N CYS A 27 -9.57 7.12 4.98
CA CYS A 27 -8.48 6.33 5.56
C CYS A 27 -7.15 7.11 5.60
N ALA A 28 -6.35 6.89 6.63
CA ALA A 28 -4.96 7.35 6.75
C ALA A 28 -3.96 6.56 5.88
N ALA A 29 -4.47 5.60 5.10
CA ALA A 29 -3.73 4.74 4.18
C ALA A 29 -2.69 3.81 4.85
N ASN A 30 -3.05 3.21 5.99
CA ASN A 30 -2.19 2.24 6.69
C ASN A 30 -1.82 1.02 5.81
N CYS A 31 -2.68 0.59 4.89
CA CYS A 31 -2.32 -0.46 3.94
C CYS A 31 -1.18 -0.04 2.98
N CYS A 32 -0.97 1.27 2.79
CA CYS A 32 0.15 1.81 2.03
C CYS A 32 1.42 2.00 2.88
N THR A 33 1.42 1.66 4.17
CA THR A 33 2.65 1.59 4.98
C THR A 33 3.19 0.17 5.12
N MET A 34 2.42 -0.82 4.63
CA MET A 34 2.80 -2.22 4.65
C MET A 34 3.75 -2.55 3.48
N PRO A 35 4.58 -3.60 3.61
CA PRO A 35 5.34 -4.13 2.48
C PRO A 35 4.42 -4.56 1.33
N VAL A 36 4.73 -4.11 0.11
CA VAL A 36 3.99 -4.48 -1.10
C VAL A 36 4.83 -5.43 -1.93
N GLU A 37 4.38 -6.66 -2.03
CA GLU A 37 4.97 -7.66 -2.92
C GLU A 37 4.31 -7.60 -4.30
N VAL A 38 5.13 -7.61 -5.35
CA VAL A 38 4.71 -7.46 -6.74
C VAL A 38 5.47 -8.44 -7.64
N ARG A 39 4.90 -8.72 -8.82
CA ARG A 39 5.55 -9.51 -9.88
C ARG A 39 5.99 -8.62 -11.04
N LEU A 40 6.79 -9.15 -11.96
CA LEU A 40 7.29 -8.41 -13.12
C LEU A 40 6.18 -7.68 -13.91
N PRO A 41 5.00 -8.28 -14.20
CA PRO A 41 3.92 -7.57 -14.88
C PRO A 41 3.35 -6.37 -14.11
N ASP A 42 3.42 -6.40 -12.77
CA ASP A 42 3.03 -5.25 -11.96
C ASP A 42 4.06 -4.12 -12.06
N LEU A 43 5.36 -4.43 -12.20
CA LEU A 43 6.40 -3.43 -12.42
C LEU A 43 6.24 -2.74 -13.77
N VAL A 44 5.87 -3.49 -14.81
CA VAL A 44 5.52 -2.94 -16.13
C VAL A 44 4.28 -2.05 -16.03
N ARG A 45 3.23 -2.52 -15.35
CA ARG A 45 2.01 -1.71 -15.12
C ARG A 45 2.31 -0.40 -14.39
N LEU A 46 3.23 -0.42 -13.44
CA LEU A 46 3.67 0.76 -12.69
C LEU A 46 4.60 1.68 -13.51
N GLY A 47 5.01 1.28 -14.71
CA GLY A 47 5.94 2.03 -15.55
C GLY A 47 7.38 2.04 -15.02
N LEU A 48 7.74 1.08 -14.16
CA LEU A 48 9.09 0.98 -13.58
C LEU A 48 10.03 0.12 -14.44
N VAL A 49 9.44 -0.74 -15.27
CA VAL A 49 10.11 -1.67 -16.19
C VAL A 49 9.41 -1.53 -17.53
N ASP A 50 10.20 -1.44 -18.59
CA ASP A 50 9.66 -1.40 -19.95
C ASP A 50 9.19 -2.81 -20.39
N PRO A 51 8.12 -2.96 -21.19
CA PRO A 51 7.70 -4.28 -21.67
C PRO A 51 8.81 -5.05 -22.42
N PHE A 52 9.63 -4.37 -23.23
CA PHE A 52 10.74 -4.99 -23.93
C PHE A 52 11.83 -5.45 -22.95
N GLU A 53 12.15 -4.64 -21.93
CA GLU A 53 13.05 -5.04 -20.83
C GLU A 53 12.51 -6.29 -20.13
N ALA A 54 11.21 -6.34 -19.82
CA ALA A 54 10.59 -7.48 -19.15
C ALA A 54 10.60 -8.78 -19.96
N GLU A 55 10.65 -8.71 -21.29
CA GLU A 55 10.70 -9.86 -22.19
C GLU A 55 12.12 -10.36 -22.45
N HIS A 56 13.12 -9.48 -22.44
CA HIS A 56 14.47 -9.78 -22.92
C HIS A 56 15.54 -9.76 -21.82
N GLU A 57 15.26 -9.19 -20.65
CA GLU A 57 16.20 -9.15 -19.53
C GLU A 57 15.87 -10.15 -18.43
N GLU A 58 16.93 -10.73 -17.86
CA GLU A 58 16.83 -11.59 -16.68
C GLU A 58 16.27 -10.80 -15.47
N PRO A 59 15.22 -11.30 -14.77
CA PRO A 59 14.60 -10.59 -13.65
C PRO A 59 15.57 -10.16 -12.54
N ARG A 60 16.69 -10.88 -12.38
CA ARG A 60 17.74 -10.53 -11.40
C ARG A 60 18.50 -9.27 -11.78
N LEU A 61 18.70 -9.00 -13.07
CA LEU A 61 19.36 -7.77 -13.55
C LEU A 61 18.43 -6.58 -13.39
N ILE A 62 17.16 -6.73 -13.78
CA ILE A 62 16.08 -5.76 -13.54
C ILE A 62 16.02 -5.42 -12.03
N ALA A 63 15.99 -6.44 -11.16
CA ALA A 63 15.98 -6.23 -9.71
C ALA A 63 17.18 -5.39 -9.22
N ARG A 64 18.40 -5.68 -9.70
CA ARG A 64 19.60 -4.92 -9.33
C ARG A 64 19.49 -3.45 -9.74
N ARG A 65 18.99 -3.17 -10.95
CA ARG A 65 18.73 -1.80 -11.43
C ARG A 65 17.71 -1.08 -10.53
N LEU A 66 16.58 -1.73 -10.26
CA LEU A 66 15.49 -1.16 -9.45
C LEU A 66 15.88 -0.92 -7.99
N VAL A 67 16.69 -1.81 -7.40
CA VAL A 67 17.24 -1.61 -6.05
C VAL A 67 18.19 -0.41 -6.01
N LYS A 68 19.08 -0.27 -7.01
CA LYS A 68 19.96 0.90 -7.12
C LYS A 68 19.17 2.20 -7.28
N ALA A 69 18.05 2.16 -8.01
CA ALA A 69 17.13 3.28 -8.17
C ALA A 69 16.20 3.52 -6.96
N ARG A 70 16.30 2.70 -5.90
CA ARG A 70 15.42 2.74 -4.72
C ARG A 70 13.93 2.60 -5.02
N GLN A 71 13.59 1.86 -6.08
CA GLN A 71 12.21 1.55 -6.46
C GLN A 71 11.73 0.21 -5.87
N VAL A 72 12.67 -0.71 -5.64
CA VAL A 72 12.48 -2.03 -5.03
C VAL A 72 13.44 -2.18 -3.86
N GLU A 73 12.98 -2.76 -2.75
CA GLU A 73 13.78 -3.05 -1.55
C GLU A 73 14.50 -4.39 -1.66
N ARG A 74 13.79 -5.43 -2.12
CA ARG A 74 14.33 -6.80 -2.26
C ARG A 74 13.72 -7.55 -3.44
N TYR A 75 14.43 -8.55 -3.95
CA TYR A 75 13.94 -9.51 -4.94
C TYR A 75 14.17 -10.94 -4.45
N ASN A 76 13.10 -11.75 -4.43
CA ASN A 76 13.13 -13.17 -4.15
C ASN A 76 13.15 -13.94 -5.48
N GLN A 77 14.33 -14.43 -5.86
CA GLN A 77 14.54 -15.14 -7.12
C GLN A 77 13.74 -16.44 -7.21
N LYS A 78 13.59 -17.19 -6.10
CA LYS A 78 12.87 -18.47 -6.09
C LYS A 78 11.42 -18.31 -6.53
N ASN A 79 10.78 -17.22 -6.12
CA ASN A 79 9.35 -17.00 -6.34
C ASN A 79 9.06 -15.95 -7.41
N GLY A 80 10.08 -15.27 -7.94
CA GLY A 80 9.91 -14.14 -8.87
C GLY A 80 9.16 -12.97 -8.26
N ILE A 81 9.39 -12.68 -6.97
CA ILE A 81 8.67 -11.64 -6.21
C ILE A 81 9.62 -10.49 -5.89
N PHE A 82 9.18 -9.28 -6.21
CA PHE A 82 9.82 -8.03 -5.84
C PHE A 82 9.07 -7.41 -4.67
N THR A 83 9.77 -6.78 -3.73
CA THR A 83 9.14 -5.97 -2.69
C THR A 83 9.42 -4.51 -2.97
N MET A 84 8.36 -3.71 -3.10
CA MET A 84 8.47 -2.28 -3.37
C MET A 84 9.22 -1.56 -2.26
N ALA A 85 10.06 -0.59 -2.65
CA ALA A 85 10.69 0.29 -1.69
C ALA A 85 9.66 1.16 -0.97
N ARG A 86 9.95 1.45 0.30
CA ARG A 86 9.21 2.41 1.12
C ARG A 86 10.09 3.62 1.40
N ARG A 87 9.47 4.77 1.62
CA ARG A 87 10.13 5.98 2.10
C ARG A 87 10.63 5.75 3.53
N ALA A 88 11.52 6.62 4.00
CA ALA A 88 12.10 6.53 5.34
C ALA A 88 11.04 6.55 6.47
N ASN A 89 9.88 7.17 6.23
CA ASN A 89 8.76 7.19 7.17
C ASN A 89 7.85 5.95 7.09
N GLY A 90 8.21 4.94 6.30
CA GLY A 90 7.44 3.72 6.11
C GLY A 90 6.34 3.80 5.05
N ASP A 91 6.09 4.96 4.43
CA ASP A 91 5.08 5.06 3.37
C ASP A 91 5.52 4.40 2.06
N CYS A 92 4.57 3.82 1.34
CA CYS A 92 4.74 3.47 -0.07
C CYS A 92 5.21 4.68 -0.88
N GLN A 93 6.15 4.47 -1.79
CA GLN A 93 6.69 5.55 -2.63
C GLN A 93 5.63 6.27 -3.50
N PHE A 94 4.49 5.62 -3.78
CA PHE A 94 3.38 6.19 -4.54
C PHE A 94 2.26 6.77 -3.66
N LEU A 95 2.50 6.98 -2.37
CA LEU A 95 1.52 7.59 -1.49
C LEU A 95 1.66 9.12 -1.51
N ASP A 96 0.58 9.82 -1.83
CA ASP A 96 0.54 11.27 -1.72
C ASP A 96 0.59 11.69 -0.25
N THR A 97 1.52 12.59 0.09
CA THR A 97 1.81 12.95 1.50
C THR A 97 0.66 13.75 2.13
N ASN A 98 -0.13 14.45 1.32
CA ASN A 98 -1.17 15.37 1.80
C ASN A 98 -2.54 14.68 1.84
N THR A 99 -2.97 14.15 0.71
CA THR A 99 -4.29 13.53 0.52
C THR A 99 -4.38 12.13 1.11
N ARG A 100 -3.23 11.47 1.30
CA ARG A 100 -3.11 10.05 1.66
C ARG A 100 -3.77 9.12 0.63
N ARG A 101 -3.82 9.55 -0.64
CA ARG A 101 -4.27 8.72 -1.76
C ARG A 101 -3.07 8.22 -2.57
N CYS A 102 -3.25 7.08 -3.23
CA CYS A 102 -2.20 6.56 -4.10
C CYS A 102 -2.16 7.38 -5.39
N THR A 103 -0.98 7.84 -5.79
CA THR A 103 -0.76 8.64 -6.99
C THR A 103 -0.86 7.83 -8.28
N VAL A 104 -0.75 6.49 -8.21
CA VAL A 104 -0.86 5.55 -9.34
C VAL A 104 -2.13 4.70 -9.25
N TYR A 105 -3.26 5.29 -8.83
CA TYR A 105 -4.49 4.55 -8.48
C TYR A 105 -4.93 3.56 -9.58
N GLU A 106 -4.97 4.00 -10.83
CA GLU A 106 -5.32 3.17 -11.99
C GLU A 106 -4.28 2.10 -12.29
N ASN A 107 -3.01 2.38 -12.04
CA ASN A 107 -1.88 1.49 -12.34
C ASN A 107 -1.41 0.67 -11.12
N ARG A 108 -2.21 0.63 -10.05
CA ARG A 108 -1.88 -0.12 -8.84
C ARG A 108 -1.54 -1.58 -9.15
N PRO A 109 -0.53 -2.16 -8.45
CA PRO A 109 -0.21 -3.56 -8.59
C PRO A 109 -1.38 -4.41 -8.10
N ASN A 110 -1.43 -5.67 -8.54
CA ASN A 110 -2.49 -6.61 -8.18
C ASN A 110 -2.70 -6.72 -6.66
N THR A 111 -1.63 -6.73 -5.88
CA THR A 111 -1.67 -6.78 -4.41
C THR A 111 -2.50 -5.64 -3.81
N CYS A 112 -2.33 -4.41 -4.32
CA CYS A 112 -3.09 -3.25 -3.86
C CYS A 112 -4.51 -3.22 -4.43
N ARG A 113 -4.68 -3.57 -5.71
CA ARG A 113 -5.99 -3.54 -6.38
C ARG A 113 -6.96 -4.58 -5.80
N LYS A 114 -6.44 -5.76 -5.46
CA LYS A 114 -7.22 -6.86 -4.89
C LYS A 114 -7.36 -6.76 -3.37
N HIS A 115 -6.67 -5.84 -2.71
CA HIS A 115 -6.86 -5.65 -1.27
C HIS A 115 -8.29 -5.16 -1.00
N PRO A 116 -9.01 -5.74 -0.02
CA PRO A 116 -8.57 -6.72 0.98
C PRO A 116 -8.95 -8.18 0.69
N GLN A 117 -9.33 -8.53 -0.53
CA GLN A 117 -9.56 -9.94 -0.91
C GLN A 117 -8.27 -10.76 -0.77
N VAL A 118 -7.12 -10.10 -0.96
CA VAL A 118 -5.78 -10.63 -0.71
C VAL A 118 -5.08 -9.88 0.42
N GLY A 119 -4.16 -10.57 1.10
CA GLY A 119 -3.33 -10.00 2.17
C GLY A 119 -3.30 -10.89 3.42
N PRO A 120 -2.70 -10.39 4.52
CA PRO A 120 -2.55 -11.13 5.78
C PRO A 120 -3.87 -11.59 6.42
N LYS A 121 -4.94 -10.80 6.25
CA LYS A 121 -6.28 -11.12 6.74
C LYS A 121 -7.32 -10.81 5.66
N PRO A 122 -7.67 -11.77 4.79
CA PRO A 122 -8.67 -11.57 3.75
C PRO A 122 -10.00 -11.02 4.30
N GLY A 123 -10.61 -10.11 3.54
CA GLY A 123 -11.85 -9.42 3.91
C GLY A 123 -11.70 -8.35 5.00
N HIS A 124 -10.48 -8.08 5.48
CA HIS A 124 -10.21 -7.08 6.50
C HIS A 124 -9.18 -6.06 6.04
N CYS A 125 -9.31 -4.84 6.53
CA CYS A 125 -8.45 -3.71 6.21
C CYS A 125 -7.89 -3.11 7.50
N PRO A 126 -6.61 -2.71 7.55
CA PRO A 126 -6.05 -1.93 8.65
C PRO A 126 -6.54 -0.47 8.60
N TYR A 127 -7.85 -0.26 8.43
CA TYR A 127 -8.43 1.07 8.31
C TYR A 127 -8.20 1.91 9.57
N GLY A 128 -7.54 3.06 9.43
CA GLY A 128 -7.49 4.10 10.46
C GLY A 128 -8.05 5.40 9.89
N ALA A 129 -8.90 6.10 10.63
CA ALA A 129 -9.45 7.38 10.19
C ALA A 129 -8.35 8.45 10.12
N ARG A 130 -8.42 9.35 9.14
CA ARG A 130 -7.50 10.50 9.06
C ARG A 130 -7.72 11.43 10.24
N ARG A 131 -6.62 11.94 10.82
CA ARG A 131 -6.64 12.83 11.99
C ARG A 131 -7.47 14.11 11.79
N THR A 132 -7.63 14.57 10.55
CA THR A 132 -8.43 15.77 10.21
C THR A 132 -9.93 15.58 10.49
N GLU A 133 -10.44 14.35 10.54
CA GLU A 133 -11.87 14.08 10.75
C GLU A 133 -12.23 13.85 12.23
N SER A 134 -11.24 13.76 13.12
CA SER A 134 -11.48 13.47 14.54
C SER A 134 -11.86 14.70 15.37
N LYS A 135 -11.81 15.92 14.82
CA LYS A 135 -12.03 17.17 15.58
C LYS A 135 -13.39 17.85 15.37
N ASP A 136 -14.16 17.50 14.33
CA ASP A 136 -15.37 18.28 13.98
C ASP A 136 -16.71 17.73 14.52
N SER A 137 -16.72 16.63 15.27
CA SER A 137 -17.96 16.06 15.83
C SER A 137 -18.29 16.52 17.27
N HIS A 138 -17.56 17.50 17.82
CA HIS A 138 -17.75 17.96 19.21
C HIS A 138 -18.07 19.45 19.40
N PHE A 139 -18.22 20.24 18.33
CA PHE A 139 -18.55 21.67 18.45
C PHE A 139 -19.69 22.09 17.52
N ARG A 140 -20.86 21.43 17.63
CA ARG A 140 -22.14 21.97 17.13
C ARG A 140 -23.30 21.42 17.96
N LYS A 141 -23.42 21.90 19.19
CA LYS A 141 -24.70 22.01 19.92
C LYS A 141 -24.54 23.15 20.93
N SER A 142 -24.81 24.38 20.45
CA SER A 142 -25.32 25.49 21.25
C SER A 142 -26.75 25.70 20.81
#